data_AF-A0A2U3JYS4-F1
#
_entry.id   AF-A0A2U3JYS4-F1
#
_cell.length_a   1.000
_cell.length_b   1.000
_cell.length_c   1.000
_cell.angle_alpha   90.00
_cell.angle_beta   90.00
_cell.angle_gamma   90.00
#
_symmetry.space_group_name_H-M   'P 1'
#
loop_
_entity.id
_entity.type
_entity.pdbx_description
1 polymer ?
#
loop_
_entity_poly.entity_id
_entity_poly.type
_entity_poly.pdbx_seq_one_letter_code
_entity_poly.pdbx_strand_id
1 'polypeptide(L)'
;MTSNDFIQLVFYFIVLILLAIPLGRYMAKVLQGEKTFMDMVMGPLERLIYRICGIDAKQEMNWKEYGLTFLVFNLFGLITLFILQLVQGHLPLNPQGFAGVNWDLALSEILYAFASACQNNGSAFAGLEVNTHFYNVALGIAMLIGRTAIIFPMLALAGSMASKNITPITAGTFETTSGLFSGLLVSVILIVGALTFFPALALGPIVEQLLMWAGKAF
;
A
#
# COMPACT_ATOMS: atom_id res chain seq x y z
N MET A 1 15.32 13.73 28.04
CA MET A 1 13.96 13.22 28.30
C MET A 1 13.54 13.69 29.68
N THR A 2 12.46 14.44 29.76
CA THR A 2 11.89 14.89 31.04
C THR A 2 11.15 13.73 31.71
N SER A 3 10.88 13.83 33.02
CA SER A 3 10.02 12.85 33.71
C SER A 3 8.64 12.72 33.08
N ASN A 4 8.14 13.79 32.45
CA ASN A 4 6.87 13.80 31.73
C ASN A 4 6.94 12.93 30.45
N ASP A 5 8.04 12.99 29.70
CA ASP A 5 8.25 12.17 28.48
C ASP A 5 8.21 10.68 28.83
N PHE A 6 8.80 10.29 29.96
CA PHE A 6 8.81 8.91 30.43
C PHE A 6 7.41 8.43 30.84
N ILE A 7 6.67 9.26 31.58
CA ILE A 7 5.29 8.96 31.97
C ILE A 7 4.40 8.81 30.72
N GLN A 8 4.52 9.71 29.74
CA GLN A 8 3.77 9.64 28.49
C GLN A 8 4.09 8.37 27.70
N LEU A 9 5.36 7.97 27.63
CA LEU A 9 5.79 6.76 26.92
C LEU A 9 5.24 5.48 27.59
N VAL A 10 5.33 5.39 28.91
CA VAL A 10 4.76 4.25 29.66
C VAL A 10 3.24 4.20 29.49
N PHE A 11 2.56 5.34 29.62
CA PHE A 11 1.13 5.44 29.41
C PHE A 11 0.73 5.02 27.98
N TYR A 12 1.48 5.47 26.97
CA TYR A 12 1.27 5.08 25.58
C TYR A 12 1.36 3.56 25.40
N PHE A 13 2.40 2.90 25.94
CA PHE A 13 2.52 1.45 25.83
C PHE A 13 1.40 0.70 26.54
N ILE A 14 0.95 1.19 27.70
CA ILE A 14 -0.19 0.59 28.42
C ILE A 14 -1.45 0.67 27.55
N VAL A 15 -1.79 1.85 27.04
CA VAL A 15 -2.96 2.04 26.18
C VAL A 15 -2.84 1.20 24.91
N LEU A 16 -1.65 1.18 24.28
CA LEU A 16 -1.38 0.40 23.08
C LEU A 16 -1.64 -1.09 23.33
N ILE A 17 -1.11 -1.67 24.39
CA ILE A 17 -1.30 -3.10 24.71
C ILE A 17 -2.76 -3.40 25.04
N LEU A 18 -3.40 -2.53 25.83
CA LEU A 18 -4.82 -2.69 26.20
C LEU A 18 -5.75 -2.66 24.98
N LEU A 19 -5.42 -1.90 23.94
CA LEU A 19 -6.18 -1.85 22.69
C LEU A 19 -5.76 -2.94 21.69
N ALA A 20 -4.47 -3.27 21.63
CA ALA A 20 -3.94 -4.24 20.67
C ALA A 20 -4.44 -5.66 20.94
N ILE A 21 -4.55 -6.07 22.21
CA ILE A 21 -5.02 -7.41 22.56
C ILE A 21 -6.47 -7.68 22.10
N PRO A 22 -7.48 -6.87 22.45
CA PRO A 22 -8.86 -7.10 22.01
C PRO A 22 -8.99 -6.96 20.49
N LEU A 23 -8.31 -5.99 19.88
CA LEU A 23 -8.32 -5.82 18.42
C LEU A 23 -7.71 -7.04 17.71
N GLY A 24 -6.56 -7.53 18.17
CA GLY A 24 -5.90 -8.71 17.61
C GLY A 24 -6.76 -9.97 17.73
N ARG A 25 -7.43 -10.17 18.87
CA ARG A 25 -8.39 -11.27 19.06
C ARG A 25 -9.57 -11.16 18.10
N TYR A 26 -10.12 -9.95 17.91
CA TYR A 26 -11.19 -9.71 16.95
C TYR A 26 -10.74 -10.05 15.51
N MET A 27 -9.57 -9.56 15.09
CA MET A 27 -9.02 -9.84 13.76
C MET A 27 -8.80 -11.34 13.53
N ALA A 28 -8.30 -12.06 14.53
CA ALA A 28 -8.12 -13.51 14.44
C ALA A 28 -9.45 -14.23 14.18
N LYS A 29 -10.53 -13.84 14.86
CA LYS A 29 -11.87 -14.41 14.64
C LYS A 29 -12.40 -14.15 13.24
N VAL A 30 -12.30 -12.91 12.76
CA VAL A 30 -12.72 -12.54 11.40
C VAL A 30 -12.00 -13.39 10.35
N LEU A 31 -10.69 -13.57 10.49
CA LEU A 31 -9.87 -14.31 9.52
C LEU A 31 -10.08 -15.82 9.57
N GLN A 32 -10.48 -16.36 10.72
CA GLN A 32 -10.87 -17.77 10.86
C GLN A 32 -12.31 -18.03 10.37
N GLY A 33 -13.03 -16.98 9.92
CA GLY A 33 -14.43 -17.08 9.52
C GLY A 33 -15.37 -17.33 10.70
N GLU A 34 -14.95 -17.04 11.93
CA GLU A 34 -15.82 -17.11 13.10
C GLU A 34 -16.80 -15.94 13.10
N LYS A 35 -18.01 -16.17 13.64
CA LYS A 35 -19.00 -15.11 13.75
C LYS A 35 -18.57 -14.04 14.74
N THR A 36 -18.55 -12.80 14.29
CA THR A 36 -18.26 -11.62 15.11
C THR A 36 -19.49 -10.73 15.29
N PHE A 37 -19.42 -9.81 16.27
CA PHE A 37 -20.47 -8.81 16.47
C PHE A 37 -20.65 -7.89 15.25
N MET A 38 -19.56 -7.57 14.54
CA MET A 38 -19.63 -6.70 13.36
C MET A 38 -20.30 -7.37 12.17
N ASP A 39 -20.38 -8.70 12.10
CA ASP A 39 -21.04 -9.40 10.99
C ASP A 39 -22.53 -9.06 10.89
N MET A 40 -23.15 -8.65 12.01
CA MET A 40 -24.53 -8.18 12.03
C MET A 40 -24.72 -6.91 11.20
N VAL A 41 -23.73 -6.00 11.21
CA VAL A 41 -23.79 -4.69 10.55
C VAL A 41 -23.07 -4.72 9.20
N MET A 42 -21.84 -5.26 9.17
CA MET A 42 -20.99 -5.29 7.99
C MET A 42 -21.35 -6.43 7.04
N GLY A 43 -21.84 -7.57 7.53
CA GLY A 43 -22.15 -8.72 6.67
C GLY A 43 -23.24 -8.48 5.62
N PRO A 44 -24.32 -7.72 5.89
CA PRO A 44 -25.27 -7.29 4.86
C PRO A 44 -24.64 -6.32 3.84
N LEU A 45 -23.80 -5.40 4.30
CA LEU A 45 -23.11 -4.42 3.44
C LEU A 45 -22.10 -5.12 2.51
N GLU A 46 -21.32 -6.06 3.04
CA GLU A 46 -20.38 -6.88 2.28
C GLU A 46 -21.09 -7.68 1.19
N ARG A 47 -22.19 -8.35 1.53
CA ARG A 47 -23.02 -9.08 0.55
C ARG A 47 -23.61 -8.17 -0.53
N LEU A 48 -23.97 -6.94 -0.17
CA LEU A 48 -24.43 -5.94 -1.13
C LEU A 48 -23.31 -5.54 -2.09
N ILE A 49 -22.12 -5.24 -1.57
CA ILE A 49 -20.94 -4.89 -2.37
C ILE A 49 -20.57 -6.04 -3.30
N TYR A 50 -20.49 -7.27 -2.80
CA TYR A 50 -20.20 -8.46 -3.63
C TYR A 50 -21.23 -8.66 -4.73
N ARG A 51 -22.51 -8.45 -4.44
CA ARG A 51 -23.57 -8.54 -5.46
C ARG A 51 -23.46 -7.45 -6.52
N ILE A 52 -23.17 -6.20 -6.12
CA ILE A 52 -23.02 -5.08 -7.06
C ILE A 52 -21.77 -5.26 -7.94
N CYS A 53 -20.67 -5.71 -7.35
CA CYS A 53 -19.40 -5.93 -8.04
C CYS A 53 -19.33 -7.29 -8.78
N GLY A 54 -20.32 -8.17 -8.60
CA GLY A 54 -20.31 -9.52 -9.19
C GLY A 54 -19.22 -10.43 -8.63
N ILE A 55 -18.80 -10.23 -7.38
CA ILE A 55 -17.71 -10.98 -6.73
C ILE A 55 -18.28 -12.22 -6.05
N ASP A 56 -17.73 -13.40 -6.37
CA ASP A 56 -17.97 -14.64 -5.62
C ASP A 56 -16.86 -14.84 -4.59
N ALA A 57 -17.18 -14.64 -3.32
CA ALA A 57 -16.23 -14.79 -2.21
C ALA A 57 -15.73 -16.24 -2.01
N LYS A 58 -16.38 -17.23 -2.61
CA LYS A 58 -15.97 -18.63 -2.52
C LYS A 58 -14.98 -19.06 -3.60
N GLN A 59 -14.77 -18.22 -4.61
CA GLN A 59 -13.89 -18.52 -5.72
C GLN A 59 -12.46 -18.09 -5.38
N GLU A 60 -11.52 -19.04 -5.36
CA GLU A 60 -10.10 -18.74 -5.24
C GLU A 60 -9.53 -18.27 -6.60
N MET A 61 -8.64 -17.29 -6.57
CA MET A 61 -7.91 -16.83 -7.76
C MET A 61 -6.66 -17.69 -7.98
N ASN A 62 -6.44 -18.12 -9.23
CA ASN A 62 -5.15 -18.72 -9.59
C ASN A 62 -4.05 -17.64 -9.70
N TRP A 63 -2.78 -18.07 -9.78
CA TRP A 63 -1.65 -17.13 -9.83
C TRP A 63 -1.65 -16.17 -11.04
N LYS A 64 -2.18 -16.61 -12.20
CA LYS A 64 -2.27 -15.79 -13.41
C LYS A 64 -3.36 -14.73 -13.27
N GLU A 65 -4.52 -15.13 -12.76
CA GLU A 65 -5.65 -14.24 -12.48
C GLU A 65 -5.27 -13.20 -11.44
N TYR A 66 -4.62 -13.61 -10.36
CA TYR A 66 -4.12 -12.71 -9.33
C TYR A 66 -3.09 -11.73 -9.91
N GLY A 67 -2.10 -12.23 -10.65
CA GLY A 67 -1.07 -11.40 -11.28
C GLY A 67 -1.64 -10.40 -12.28
N LEU A 68 -2.56 -10.84 -13.15
CA LEU A 68 -3.22 -9.97 -14.12
C LEU A 68 -4.10 -8.92 -13.43
N THR A 69 -4.92 -9.32 -12.46
CA THR A 69 -5.79 -8.40 -11.71
C THR A 69 -4.97 -7.35 -10.99
N PHE A 70 -3.87 -7.75 -10.35
CA PHE A 70 -2.94 -6.84 -9.70
C PHE A 70 -2.35 -5.82 -10.70
N LEU A 71 -1.87 -6.27 -11.85
CA LEU A 71 -1.30 -5.39 -12.88
C LEU A 71 -2.34 -4.42 -13.44
N VAL A 72 -3.53 -4.91 -13.80
CA VAL A 72 -4.63 -4.09 -14.33
C VAL A 72 -5.08 -3.07 -13.30
N PHE A 73 -5.24 -3.46 -12.04
CA PHE A 73 -5.64 -2.57 -10.96
C PHE A 73 -4.61 -1.46 -10.72
N ASN A 74 -3.32 -1.80 -10.68
CA ASN A 74 -2.25 -0.81 -10.53
C ASN A 74 -2.17 0.15 -11.72
N LEU A 75 -2.27 -0.37 -12.96
CA LEU A 75 -2.23 0.45 -14.16
C LEU A 75 -3.45 1.37 -14.24
N PHE A 76 -4.63 0.86 -13.94
CA PHE A 76 -5.86 1.65 -13.85
C PHE A 76 -5.76 2.75 -12.79
N GLY A 77 -5.24 2.43 -11.60
CA GLY A 77 -5.01 3.41 -10.54
C GLY A 77 -4.04 4.51 -10.95
N LEU A 78 -2.91 4.14 -11.57
CA LEU A 78 -1.92 5.08 -12.09
C LEU A 78 -2.53 6.01 -13.15
N ILE A 79 -3.22 5.46 -14.15
CA ILE A 79 -3.85 6.24 -15.23
C ILE A 79 -4.92 7.17 -14.66
N THR A 80 -5.77 6.66 -13.75
CA THR A 80 -6.84 7.46 -13.13
C THR A 80 -6.26 8.63 -12.34
N LEU A 81 -5.23 8.39 -11.51
CA LEU A 81 -4.55 9.44 -10.76
C LEU A 81 -3.86 10.45 -11.67
N PHE A 82 -3.23 10.00 -12.75
CA PHE A 82 -2.58 10.87 -13.72
C PHE A 82 -3.58 11.79 -14.41
N ILE A 83 -4.71 11.24 -14.88
CA ILE A 83 -5.78 12.02 -15.52
C ILE A 83 -6.37 13.03 -14.54
N LEU A 84 -6.72 12.62 -13.31
CA LEU A 84 -7.31 13.50 -12.29
C LEU A 84 -6.43 14.72 -12.01
N GLN A 85 -5.11 14.58 -12.08
CA GLN A 85 -4.17 15.67 -11.83
C GLN A 85 -4.00 16.60 -13.03
N LEU A 86 -4.02 16.07 -14.25
CA LEU A 86 -4.07 16.89 -15.46
C LEU A 86 -5.34 17.74 -15.50
N VAL A 87 -6.46 17.20 -15.05
CA VAL A 87 -7.76 17.90 -15.05
C VAL A 87 -8.11 18.57 -13.72
N GLN A 88 -7.19 18.61 -12.74
CA GLN A 88 -7.45 19.14 -11.39
C GLN A 88 -8.08 20.55 -11.42
N GLY A 89 -7.66 21.40 -12.35
CA GLY A 89 -8.22 22.75 -12.50
C GLY A 89 -9.71 22.80 -12.83
N HIS A 90 -10.29 21.70 -13.33
CA HIS A 90 -11.70 21.58 -13.69
C HIS A 90 -12.51 20.74 -12.69
N LEU A 91 -11.86 20.13 -11.69
CA LEU A 91 -12.54 19.29 -10.71
C LEU A 91 -13.25 20.12 -9.64
N PRO A 92 -14.42 19.68 -9.18
CA PRO A 92 -15.04 20.26 -7.99
C PRO A 92 -14.13 20.03 -6.76
N LEU A 93 -14.26 20.88 -5.73
CA LEU A 93 -13.42 20.87 -4.51
C LEU A 93 -12.00 21.47 -4.70
N ASN A 94 -11.87 22.46 -5.58
CA ASN A 94 -10.65 23.27 -5.77
C ASN A 94 -10.90 24.76 -5.44
N PRO A 95 -11.20 25.12 -4.18
CA PRO A 95 -11.49 26.51 -3.81
C PRO A 95 -10.29 27.46 -3.98
N GLN A 96 -9.07 26.91 -4.03
CA GLN A 96 -7.83 27.65 -4.28
C GLN A 96 -7.59 27.95 -5.77
N GLY A 97 -8.35 27.34 -6.69
CA GLY A 97 -8.23 27.59 -8.13
C GLY A 97 -6.93 27.09 -8.76
N PHE A 98 -6.32 26.04 -8.21
CA PHE A 98 -5.08 25.48 -8.76
C PHE A 98 -5.29 24.98 -10.20
N ALA A 99 -4.34 25.25 -11.09
CA ALA A 99 -4.32 24.67 -12.43
C ALA A 99 -4.06 23.15 -12.39
N GLY A 100 -4.22 22.49 -13.54
CA GLY A 100 -3.73 21.12 -13.73
C GLY A 100 -2.20 21.10 -13.63
N VAL A 101 -1.65 20.01 -13.10
CA VAL A 101 -0.19 19.92 -12.88
C VAL A 101 0.53 19.62 -14.19
N ASN A 102 1.65 20.30 -14.47
CA ASN A 102 2.45 20.09 -15.68
C ASN A 102 3.02 18.67 -15.72
N TRP A 103 2.87 17.97 -16.84
CA TRP A 103 3.18 16.55 -16.97
C TRP A 103 4.66 16.17 -16.73
N ASP A 104 5.59 17.14 -16.84
CA ASP A 104 7.04 16.96 -16.86
C ASP A 104 7.73 17.23 -15.51
N LEU A 105 7.30 18.24 -14.74
CA LEU A 105 7.82 18.50 -13.39
C LEU A 105 7.03 17.75 -12.29
N ALA A 106 5.76 17.43 -12.57
CA ALA A 106 4.88 16.87 -11.56
C ALA A 106 5.07 15.38 -11.31
N LEU A 107 5.55 14.63 -12.31
CA LEU A 107 5.47 13.17 -12.24
C LEU A 107 6.28 12.59 -11.08
N SER A 108 7.52 13.04 -10.87
CA SER A 108 8.35 12.51 -9.76
C SER A 108 7.82 12.89 -8.38
N GLU A 109 7.39 14.14 -8.19
CA GLU A 109 6.84 14.58 -6.91
C GLU A 109 5.51 13.89 -6.58
N ILE A 110 4.64 13.75 -7.57
CA ILE A 110 3.38 13.01 -7.46
C ILE A 110 3.65 11.54 -7.16
N LEU A 111 4.49 10.89 -7.96
CA LEU A 111 4.83 9.48 -7.78
C LEU A 111 5.37 9.25 -6.37
N TYR A 112 6.25 10.13 -5.90
CA TYR A 112 6.81 10.03 -4.56
C TYR A 112 5.75 10.23 -3.47
N ALA A 113 4.87 11.24 -3.60
CA ALA A 113 3.80 11.50 -2.64
C ALA A 113 2.85 10.28 -2.49
N PHE A 114 2.40 9.70 -3.60
CA PHE A 114 1.53 8.52 -3.58
C PHE A 114 2.27 7.24 -3.15
N ALA A 115 3.52 7.03 -3.58
CA ALA A 115 4.31 5.89 -3.14
C ALA A 115 4.56 5.93 -1.63
N SER A 116 4.91 7.11 -1.10
CA SER A 116 5.11 7.34 0.33
C SER A 116 3.82 7.13 1.13
N ALA A 117 2.70 7.64 0.65
CA ALA A 117 1.38 7.45 1.26
C ALA A 117 0.97 5.96 1.26
N CYS A 118 1.00 5.28 0.12
CA CYS A 118 0.66 3.85 0.02
C CYS A 118 1.56 2.96 0.89
N GLN A 119 2.86 3.26 0.97
CA GLN A 119 3.81 2.54 1.82
C GLN A 119 3.73 2.95 3.31
N ASN A 120 2.92 3.96 3.64
CA ASN A 120 2.83 4.55 4.98
C ASN A 120 4.20 5.02 5.52
N ASN A 121 5.05 5.56 4.63
CA ASN A 121 6.38 6.08 4.99
C ASN A 121 6.26 7.47 5.65
N GLY A 122 5.51 8.39 5.03
CA GLY A 122 5.31 9.75 5.53
C GLY A 122 6.34 10.78 5.05
N SER A 123 7.36 10.38 4.29
CA SER A 123 8.29 11.31 3.63
C SER A 123 7.65 12.04 2.44
N ALA A 124 8.11 13.25 2.13
CA ALA A 124 7.69 14.02 0.95
C ALA A 124 8.86 14.86 0.39
N PHE A 125 8.87 15.13 -0.92
CA PHE A 125 9.83 16.07 -1.54
C PHE A 125 9.53 17.54 -1.23
N ALA A 126 8.29 17.85 -0.83
CA ALA A 126 7.84 19.17 -0.39
C ALA A 126 7.89 20.31 -1.43
N GLY A 127 8.16 20.03 -2.72
CA GLY A 127 7.89 20.99 -3.81
C GLY A 127 6.44 20.94 -4.31
N LEU A 128 5.75 19.80 -4.15
CA LEU A 128 4.33 19.63 -4.42
C LEU A 128 3.47 20.14 -3.24
N GLU A 129 2.62 21.13 -3.49
CA GLU A 129 1.63 21.60 -2.52
C GLU A 129 0.50 20.59 -2.35
N VAL A 130 0.59 19.77 -1.30
CA VAL A 130 -0.38 18.69 -1.03
C VAL A 130 -1.46 19.09 -0.02
N ASN A 131 -1.45 20.31 0.52
CA ASN A 131 -2.51 20.77 1.43
C ASN A 131 -3.74 21.29 0.66
N THR A 132 -4.24 20.48 -0.28
CA THR A 132 -5.47 20.73 -1.01
C THR A 132 -6.52 19.69 -0.60
N HIS A 133 -7.81 19.99 -0.80
CA HIS A 133 -8.86 19.00 -0.49
C HIS A 133 -8.66 17.71 -1.29
N PHE A 134 -8.24 17.83 -2.56
CA PHE A 134 -7.94 16.69 -3.41
C PHE A 134 -6.83 15.81 -2.83
N TYR A 135 -5.64 16.37 -2.57
CA TYR A 135 -4.50 15.58 -2.10
C TYR A 135 -4.71 15.03 -0.69
N ASN A 136 -5.33 15.80 0.21
CA ASN A 136 -5.64 15.31 1.56
C ASN A 136 -6.57 14.07 1.52
N VAL A 137 -7.59 14.08 0.67
CA VAL A 137 -8.50 12.93 0.52
C VAL A 137 -7.81 11.78 -0.22
N ALA A 138 -7.15 12.07 -1.34
CA ALA A 138 -6.51 11.05 -2.18
C ALA A 138 -5.37 10.31 -1.46
N LEU A 139 -4.47 11.06 -0.81
CA LEU A 139 -3.38 10.48 -0.02
C LEU A 139 -3.92 9.79 1.24
N GLY A 140 -4.99 10.32 1.85
CA GLY A 140 -5.71 9.68 2.95
C GLY A 140 -6.23 8.29 2.59
N ILE A 141 -6.90 8.17 1.44
CA ILE A 141 -7.38 6.89 0.90
C ILE A 141 -6.20 5.99 0.53
N ALA A 142 -5.14 6.52 -0.08
CA ALA A 142 -3.94 5.77 -0.45
C ALA A 142 -3.27 5.13 0.79
N MET A 143 -3.12 5.88 1.89
CA MET A 143 -2.62 5.37 3.16
C MET A 143 -3.51 4.26 3.71
N LEU A 144 -4.84 4.48 3.75
CA LEU A 144 -5.79 3.50 4.28
C LEU A 144 -5.74 2.18 3.48
N ILE A 145 -5.80 2.27 2.14
CA ILE A 145 -5.74 1.10 1.26
C ILE A 145 -4.38 0.43 1.39
N GLY A 146 -3.28 1.18 1.25
CA GLY A 146 -1.93 0.63 1.32
C GLY A 146 -1.64 -0.08 2.65
N ARG A 147 -2.17 0.45 3.77
CA ARG A 147 -2.07 -0.20 5.08
C ARG A 147 -2.92 -1.47 5.17
N THR A 148 -4.19 -1.39 4.82
CA THR A 148 -5.16 -2.49 5.04
C THR A 148 -5.02 -3.62 4.02
N ALA A 149 -4.70 -3.30 2.77
CA ALA A 149 -4.49 -4.27 1.69
C ALA A 149 -3.29 -5.19 1.94
N ILE A 150 -2.31 -4.78 2.75
CA ILE A 150 -1.18 -5.63 3.15
C ILE A 150 -1.50 -6.42 4.42
N ILE A 151 -2.17 -5.80 5.40
CA ILE A 151 -2.48 -6.44 6.68
C ILE A 151 -3.39 -7.67 6.49
N PHE A 152 -4.45 -7.58 5.67
CA PHE A 152 -5.40 -8.69 5.55
C PHE A 152 -4.77 -9.95 4.93
N PRO A 153 -4.07 -9.90 3.77
CA PRO A 153 -3.42 -11.09 3.21
C PRO A 153 -2.31 -11.64 4.12
N MET A 154 -1.54 -10.77 4.79
CA MET A 154 -0.48 -11.22 5.71
C MET A 154 -1.04 -11.98 6.91
N LEU A 155 -2.15 -11.53 7.48
CA LEU A 155 -2.78 -12.24 8.58
C LEU A 155 -3.48 -13.54 8.12
N ALA A 156 -4.09 -13.54 6.92
CA ALA A 156 -4.61 -14.77 6.32
C ALA A 156 -3.50 -15.81 6.07
N LEU A 157 -2.35 -15.37 5.56
CA LEU A 157 -1.16 -16.20 5.41
C LEU A 157 -0.67 -16.73 6.75
N ALA A 158 -0.59 -15.88 7.79
CA ALA A 158 -0.20 -16.30 9.13
C ALA A 158 -1.16 -17.35 9.71
N GLY A 159 -2.48 -17.18 9.54
CA GLY A 159 -3.48 -18.17 9.93
C GLY A 159 -3.33 -19.50 9.20
N SER A 160 -3.13 -19.47 7.89
CA SER A 160 -2.86 -20.66 7.07
C SER A 160 -1.58 -21.38 7.54
N MET A 161 -0.51 -20.64 7.81
CA MET A 161 0.76 -21.19 8.29
C MET A 161 0.66 -21.77 9.70
N ALA A 162 -0.13 -21.17 10.59
CA ALA A 162 -0.33 -21.66 11.96
C ALA A 162 -0.98 -23.05 12.03
N SER A 163 -1.72 -23.45 10.99
CA SER A 163 -2.34 -24.78 10.87
C SER A 163 -1.40 -25.86 10.31
N LYS A 164 -0.23 -25.49 9.79
CA LYS A 164 0.68 -26.42 9.10
C LYS A 164 1.67 -27.04 10.09
N ASN A 165 1.88 -28.35 9.95
CA ASN A 165 2.92 -29.07 10.69
C ASN A 165 4.31 -28.75 10.13
N ILE A 166 5.30 -28.61 11.02
CA ILE A 166 6.70 -28.43 10.63
C ILE A 166 7.23 -29.76 10.09
N THR A 167 7.77 -29.74 8.87
CA THR A 167 8.39 -30.92 8.25
C THR A 167 9.86 -31.06 8.65
N PRO A 168 10.39 -32.28 8.84
CA PRO A 168 11.80 -32.49 9.16
C PRO A 168 12.71 -32.05 8.01
N ILE A 169 13.96 -31.70 8.35
CA ILE A 169 15.00 -31.33 7.38
C ILE A 169 15.42 -32.56 6.59
N THR A 170 15.46 -32.45 5.26
CA THR A 170 15.86 -33.51 4.34
C THR A 170 16.90 -32.99 3.35
N ALA A 171 17.47 -33.87 2.51
CA ALA A 171 18.39 -33.48 1.44
C ALA A 171 17.76 -32.52 0.40
N GLY A 172 16.43 -32.45 0.32
CA GLY A 172 15.70 -31.51 -0.54
C GLY A 172 15.39 -30.16 0.12
N THR A 173 15.73 -29.96 1.40
CA THR A 173 15.45 -28.73 2.13
C THR A 173 16.51 -27.67 1.83
N PHE A 174 16.09 -26.48 1.39
CA PHE A 174 16.99 -25.37 1.09
C PHE A 174 17.36 -24.58 2.35
N GLU A 175 18.65 -24.34 2.58
CA GLU A 175 19.14 -23.60 3.76
C GLU A 175 18.87 -22.10 3.68
N THR A 176 17.93 -21.59 4.48
CA THR A 176 17.49 -20.19 4.49
C THR A 176 18.35 -19.24 5.35
N THR A 177 19.42 -19.73 5.97
CA THR A 177 20.36 -18.93 6.78
C THR A 177 21.69 -18.70 6.06
N SER A 178 21.88 -19.29 4.89
CA SER A 178 23.11 -19.23 4.11
C SER A 178 23.28 -17.89 3.38
N GLY A 179 24.52 -17.55 3.02
CA GLY A 179 24.80 -16.41 2.14
C GLY A 179 24.12 -16.53 0.77
N LEU A 180 23.93 -17.76 0.28
CA LEU A 180 23.21 -18.03 -0.97
C LEU A 180 21.74 -17.60 -0.87
N PHE A 181 21.04 -17.98 0.21
CA PHE A 181 19.65 -17.55 0.40
C PHE A 181 19.55 -16.03 0.56
N SER A 182 20.45 -15.41 1.32
CA SER A 182 20.48 -13.94 1.46
C SER A 182 20.67 -13.25 0.10
N GLY A 183 21.60 -13.74 -0.72
CA GLY A 183 21.82 -13.22 -2.07
C GLY A 183 20.62 -13.41 -2.98
N LEU A 184 19.98 -14.58 -2.92
CA LEU A 184 18.74 -14.87 -3.66
C LEU A 184 17.61 -13.92 -3.23
N LEU A 185 17.39 -13.75 -1.93
CA LEU A 185 16.35 -12.90 -1.38
C LEU A 185 16.54 -11.43 -1.80
N VAL A 186 17.76 -10.90 -1.66
CA VAL A 186 18.09 -9.54 -2.11
C VAL A 186 17.86 -9.40 -3.61
N SER A 187 18.29 -10.38 -4.41
CA SER A 187 18.09 -10.35 -5.86
C SER A 187 16.62 -10.34 -6.24
N VAL A 188 15.79 -11.17 -5.58
CA VAL A 188 14.34 -11.19 -5.81
C VAL A 188 13.72 -9.83 -5.45
N ILE A 189 14.07 -9.25 -4.31
CA ILE A 189 13.56 -7.93 -3.89
C ILE A 189 13.96 -6.85 -4.90
N LEU A 190 15.22 -6.82 -5.33
CA LEU A 190 15.71 -5.83 -6.31
C LEU A 190 15.08 -6.01 -7.68
N ILE A 191 14.96 -7.25 -8.18
CA ILE A 191 14.39 -7.51 -9.51
C ILE A 191 12.89 -7.16 -9.51
N VAL A 192 12.14 -7.62 -8.52
CA VAL A 192 10.70 -7.34 -8.42
C VAL A 192 10.48 -5.83 -8.25
N GLY A 193 11.23 -5.19 -7.36
CA GLY A 193 11.16 -3.73 -7.16
C GLY A 193 11.52 -2.96 -8.42
N ALA A 194 12.65 -3.30 -9.06
CA ALA A 194 13.09 -2.65 -10.30
C ALA A 194 12.04 -2.82 -11.40
N LEU A 195 11.59 -4.03 -11.70
CA LEU A 195 10.60 -4.26 -12.77
C LEU A 195 9.25 -3.57 -12.50
N THR A 196 8.84 -3.47 -11.23
CA THR A 196 7.57 -2.81 -10.86
C THR A 196 7.66 -1.30 -11.03
N PHE A 197 8.76 -0.68 -10.59
CA PHE A 197 8.91 0.77 -10.59
C PHE A 197 9.67 1.32 -11.81
N PHE A 198 10.26 0.47 -12.65
CA PHE A 198 11.09 0.91 -13.77
C PHE A 198 10.36 1.86 -14.73
N PRO A 199 9.12 1.61 -15.18
CA PRO A 199 8.43 2.56 -16.06
C PRO A 199 8.22 3.93 -15.40
N ALA A 200 7.87 3.94 -14.11
CA ALA A 200 7.64 5.16 -13.34
C ALA A 200 8.95 5.93 -13.08
N LEU A 201 10.02 5.22 -12.71
CA LEU A 201 11.35 5.80 -12.50
C LEU A 201 11.98 6.30 -13.81
N ALA A 202 11.74 5.60 -14.91
CA ALA A 202 12.19 5.99 -16.24
C ALA A 202 11.55 7.33 -16.67
N LEU A 203 10.23 7.47 -16.48
CA LEU A 203 9.49 8.66 -16.89
C LEU A 203 9.62 9.84 -15.93
N GLY A 204 9.95 9.60 -14.66
CA GLY A 204 10.19 10.65 -13.66
C GLY A 204 11.68 10.95 -13.50
N PRO A 205 12.34 10.46 -12.44
CA PRO A 205 13.67 10.93 -12.04
C PRO A 205 14.76 10.68 -13.07
N ILE A 206 14.68 9.59 -13.86
CA ILE A 206 15.70 9.30 -14.87
C ILE A 206 15.65 10.31 -16.02
N VAL A 207 14.46 10.58 -16.58
CA VAL A 207 14.30 11.58 -17.64
C VAL A 207 14.64 12.98 -17.12
N GLU A 208 14.19 13.34 -15.93
CA GLU A 208 14.55 14.62 -15.30
C GLU A 208 16.07 14.80 -15.19
N GLN A 209 16.78 13.78 -14.72
CA GLN A 209 18.25 13.80 -14.62
C GLN A 209 18.93 13.97 -15.99
N LEU A 210 18.43 13.29 -17.03
CA LEU A 210 18.96 13.41 -18.39
C LEU A 210 18.69 14.80 -18.99
N LEU A 211 17.53 15.39 -18.72
CA LEU A 211 17.19 16.75 -19.17
C LEU A 211 18.04 17.82 -18.48
N MET A 212 18.29 17.66 -17.18
CA MET A 212 19.21 18.53 -16.43
C MET A 212 20.62 18.49 -17.02
N TRP A 213 21.14 17.31 -17.36
CA TRP A 213 22.44 17.18 -18.02
C TRP A 213 22.47 17.79 -19.43
N ALA A 214 21.33 17.83 -20.12
CA ALA A 214 21.20 18.49 -21.42
C ALA A 214 21.05 20.03 -21.31
N GLY A 215 21.15 20.61 -20.11
CA GLY A 215 21.02 22.04 -19.88
C GLY A 215 19.58 22.58 -20.00
N LYS A 216 18.59 21.68 -20.06
CA LYS A 216 17.17 22.03 -19.97
C LYS A 216 16.80 22.02 -18.50
N ALA A 217 16.98 23.16 -17.82
CA ALA A 217 16.44 23.36 -16.49
C ALA A 217 14.95 23.75 -16.61
N PHE A 218 14.14 23.20 -15.71
CA PHE A 218 12.74 23.60 -15.51
C PHE A 218 12.68 24.96 -14.83
#